data_AF-A0A8H5HGB0-F1
#
_entry.id   AF-A0A8H5HGB0-F1
#
_cell.length_a   1.000
_cell.length_b   1.000
_cell.length_c   1.000
_cell.angle_alpha   90.00
_cell.angle_beta   90.00
_cell.angle_gamma   90.00
#
_symmetry.space_group_name_H-M   'P 1'
#
loop_
_entity.id
_entity.type
_entity.pdbx_description
1 polymer ?
#
loop_
_entity_poly.entity_id
_entity_poly.type
_entity_poly.pdbx_seq_one_letter_code
_entity_poly.pdbx_strand_id
1 'polypeptide(L)'
;MAKGGGGGGTDGWGQYFGQYITRPVVNNAVGGTSARSFTNLGLFNTLIGQVKAGDYVIIEFGHNDGTSGAVDNGNEDAVGDAYNLTQTVTESNGSTQVIRSFNFYITNAVQSLLAKGAIPIVSSQTPDNLWSGNVISPPSRFVPYAKEVAGNTSTVYVDHYDYVARAFQALGESTVNTFYPMDHLHTSPAGANVVAEAFVRGLLCSNSALKNFVNSAGKAVPSTLVLFHLSLKPRG
;
A
#
# COMPACT_ATOMS: atom_id res chain seq x y z
N MET A 1 2.66 4.39 0.82
CA MET A 1 3.79 5.34 0.98
C MET A 1 4.10 6.04 -0.34
N ALA A 2 4.20 7.37 -0.35
CA ALA A 2 4.46 8.17 -1.56
C ALA A 2 5.82 8.87 -1.50
N LYS A 3 6.35 9.29 -2.66
CA LYS A 3 7.63 10.01 -2.75
C LYS A 3 7.58 11.30 -1.93
N GLY A 4 8.56 11.47 -1.02
CA GLY A 4 8.61 12.63 -0.12
C GLY A 4 7.44 12.71 0.87
N GLY A 5 6.70 11.61 1.11
CA GLY A 5 5.54 11.61 2.00
C GLY A 5 5.86 12.03 3.44
N GLY A 6 7.08 11.77 3.92
CA GLY A 6 7.57 12.21 5.23
C GLY A 6 8.56 13.37 5.16
N GLY A 7 8.64 14.07 4.02
CA GLY A 7 9.63 15.12 3.78
C GLY A 7 10.96 14.61 3.21
N GLY A 8 12.00 15.44 3.29
CA GLY A 8 13.30 15.17 2.71
C GLY A 8 13.94 13.89 3.24
N GLY A 9 14.53 13.08 2.35
CA GLY A 9 15.16 11.81 2.71
C GLY A 9 14.21 10.61 2.80
N THR A 10 12.92 10.80 2.49
CA THR A 10 11.92 9.71 2.46
C THR A 10 11.41 9.43 1.05
N ASP A 11 11.00 8.19 0.79
CA ASP A 11 10.45 7.78 -0.51
C ASP A 11 9.32 6.74 -0.39
N GLY A 12 8.60 6.51 -1.48
CA GLY A 12 7.55 5.50 -1.58
C GLY A 12 8.00 4.30 -2.42
N TRP A 13 7.63 3.09 -1.99
CA TRP A 13 8.04 1.84 -2.66
C TRP A 13 7.65 1.78 -4.15
N GLY A 14 6.54 2.43 -4.53
CA GLY A 14 6.10 2.51 -5.93
C GLY A 14 7.09 3.22 -6.86
N GLN A 15 8.05 4.01 -6.34
CA GLN A 15 9.13 4.59 -7.15
C GLN A 15 10.14 3.53 -7.61
N TYR A 16 10.30 2.45 -6.84
CA TYR A 16 11.29 1.40 -7.09
C TYR A 16 10.68 0.22 -7.84
N PHE A 17 9.36 0.02 -7.79
CA PHE A 17 8.70 -1.13 -8.42
C PHE A 17 9.03 -1.30 -9.91
N GLY A 18 9.18 -0.19 -10.64
CA GLY A 18 9.52 -0.19 -12.07
C GLY A 18 10.81 -0.93 -12.42
N GLN A 19 11.76 -1.05 -11.49
CA GLN A 19 13.02 -1.76 -11.75
C GLN A 19 12.88 -3.30 -11.75
N TYR A 20 11.75 -3.84 -11.27
CA TYR A 20 11.50 -5.27 -11.13
C TYR A 20 10.50 -5.83 -12.15
N ILE A 21 9.97 -4.99 -13.04
CA ILE A 21 8.94 -5.35 -14.01
C ILE A 21 9.30 -4.88 -15.42
N THR A 22 8.83 -5.59 -16.44
CA THR A 22 9.06 -5.24 -17.84
C THR A 22 8.02 -4.27 -18.41
N ARG A 23 6.92 -4.03 -17.69
CA ARG A 23 5.88 -3.06 -18.08
C ARG A 23 6.20 -1.66 -17.56
N PRO A 24 5.83 -0.59 -18.28
CA PRO A 24 5.89 0.76 -17.76
C PRO A 24 5.07 0.91 -16.47
N VAL A 25 5.59 1.70 -15.53
CA VAL A 25 4.93 1.98 -14.24
C VAL A 25 4.62 3.47 -14.15
N VAL A 26 3.38 3.80 -13.80
CA VAL A 26 2.94 5.16 -13.47
C VAL A 26 2.55 5.18 -12.01
N ASN A 27 3.31 5.92 -11.19
CA ASN A 27 3.02 6.04 -9.76
C ASN A 27 2.10 7.23 -9.50
N ASN A 28 0.84 6.94 -9.19
CA ASN A 28 -0.20 7.92 -8.85
C ASN A 28 -0.43 8.06 -7.32
N ALA A 29 0.45 7.49 -6.48
CA ALA A 29 0.33 7.61 -5.04
C ALA A 29 0.59 9.05 -4.59
N VAL A 30 -0.27 9.55 -3.69
CA VAL A 30 -0.18 10.90 -3.12
C VAL A 30 0.05 10.78 -1.61
N GLY A 31 0.97 11.57 -1.06
CA GLY A 31 1.26 11.58 0.38
C GLY A 31 0.07 12.08 1.18
N GLY A 32 -0.16 11.50 2.36
CA GLY A 32 -1.21 11.93 3.31
C GLY A 32 -2.64 11.54 2.95
N THR A 33 -2.89 10.85 1.84
CA THR A 33 -4.25 10.43 1.45
C THR A 33 -4.67 9.10 2.07
N SER A 34 -5.95 8.97 2.39
CA SER A 34 -6.69 7.74 2.69
C SER A 34 -7.55 7.32 1.50
N ALA A 35 -8.23 6.17 1.58
CA ALA A 35 -9.24 5.75 0.61
C ALA A 35 -10.34 6.81 0.43
N ARG A 36 -10.84 7.38 1.52
CA ARG A 36 -11.79 8.50 1.49
C ARG A 36 -11.22 9.74 0.83
N SER A 37 -10.09 10.27 1.31
CA SER A 37 -9.61 11.56 0.80
C SER A 37 -9.12 11.47 -0.64
N PHE A 38 -8.54 10.34 -1.04
CA PHE A 38 -8.18 10.08 -2.44
C PHE A 38 -9.42 10.04 -3.36
N THR A 39 -10.53 9.49 -2.86
CA THR A 39 -11.83 9.54 -3.54
C THR A 39 -12.36 10.98 -3.64
N ASN A 40 -12.40 11.70 -2.51
CA ASN A 40 -12.95 13.06 -2.43
C ASN A 40 -12.15 14.07 -3.27
N LEU A 41 -10.85 13.88 -3.40
CA LEU A 41 -9.98 14.69 -4.27
C LEU A 41 -10.14 14.36 -5.77
N GLY A 42 -10.98 13.38 -6.13
CA GLY A 42 -11.20 12.97 -7.52
C GLY A 42 -10.00 12.23 -8.14
N LEU A 43 -9.05 11.77 -7.31
CA LEU A 43 -7.83 11.11 -7.79
C LEU A 43 -8.14 9.73 -8.36
N PHE A 44 -9.09 8.98 -7.80
CA PHE A 44 -9.61 7.76 -8.42
C PHE A 44 -10.24 8.06 -9.78
N ASN A 45 -11.07 9.09 -9.91
CA ASN A 45 -11.69 9.46 -11.18
C ASN A 45 -10.64 9.80 -12.25
N THR A 46 -9.60 10.54 -11.87
CA THR A 46 -8.48 10.89 -12.73
C THR A 46 -7.73 9.64 -13.20
N LEU A 47 -7.34 8.77 -12.26
CA LEU A 47 -6.64 7.52 -12.57
C LEU A 47 -7.48 6.62 -13.47
N ILE A 48 -8.73 6.36 -13.10
CA ILE A 48 -9.66 5.53 -13.87
C ILE A 48 -9.83 6.11 -15.27
N GLY A 49 -9.92 7.44 -15.41
CA GLY A 49 -9.98 8.15 -16.68
C GLY A 49 -8.85 7.81 -17.66
N GLN A 50 -7.64 7.59 -17.15
CA GLN A 50 -6.43 7.32 -17.94
C GLN A 50 -6.23 5.84 -18.28
N VAL A 51 -6.81 4.94 -17.48
CA VAL A 51 -6.65 3.48 -17.60
C VAL A 51 -7.36 2.92 -18.85
N LYS A 52 -6.71 1.95 -19.50
CA LYS A 52 -7.25 1.19 -20.64
C LYS A 52 -7.45 -0.28 -20.27
N ALA A 53 -8.23 -0.98 -21.08
CA ALA A 53 -8.40 -2.43 -20.93
C ALA A 53 -7.04 -3.15 -21.00
N GLY A 54 -6.81 -4.10 -20.07
CA GLY A 54 -5.54 -4.83 -19.94
C GLY A 54 -4.45 -4.13 -19.12
N ASP A 55 -4.68 -2.91 -18.64
CA ASP A 55 -3.79 -2.28 -17.67
C ASP A 55 -3.98 -2.87 -16.28
N TYR A 56 -2.88 -3.03 -15.54
CA TYR A 56 -2.93 -3.43 -14.14
C TYR A 56 -2.96 -2.18 -13.26
N VAL A 57 -3.75 -2.24 -12.19
CA VAL A 57 -3.82 -1.16 -11.20
C VAL A 57 -3.65 -1.76 -9.81
N ILE A 58 -2.58 -1.35 -9.12
CA ILE A 58 -2.31 -1.76 -7.74
C ILE A 58 -2.90 -0.70 -6.81
N ILE A 59 -3.76 -1.11 -5.87
CA ILE A 59 -4.41 -0.23 -4.90
C ILE A 59 -3.94 -0.61 -3.50
N GLU A 60 -3.40 0.36 -2.76
CA GLU A 60 -2.86 0.17 -1.41
C GLU A 60 -3.15 1.40 -0.53
N PHE A 61 -3.95 1.21 0.52
CA PHE A 61 -4.33 2.23 1.50
C PHE A 61 -4.42 1.60 2.91
N GLY A 62 -4.55 2.41 3.95
CA GLY A 62 -4.71 1.98 5.34
C GLY A 62 -3.99 2.88 6.36
N HIS A 63 -2.86 3.49 5.98
CA HIS A 63 -2.04 4.29 6.89
C HIS A 63 -2.72 5.57 7.39
N ASN A 64 -3.49 6.25 6.53
CA ASN A 64 -4.16 7.50 6.87
C ASN A 64 -5.65 7.33 7.17
N ASP A 65 -6.18 6.13 6.96
CA ASP A 65 -7.61 5.79 6.99
C ASP A 65 -8.16 5.65 8.43
N GLY A 66 -7.27 5.71 9.42
CA GLY A 66 -7.55 5.59 10.84
C GLY A 66 -8.46 6.68 11.42
N THR A 67 -8.92 6.46 12.65
CA THR A 67 -9.77 7.42 13.37
C THR A 67 -9.02 8.71 13.69
N SER A 68 -9.68 9.84 13.53
CA SER A 68 -9.14 11.19 13.75
C SER A 68 -9.44 11.76 15.13
N GLY A 69 -10.26 11.06 15.92
CA GLY A 69 -10.66 11.47 17.27
C GLY A 69 -11.92 12.32 17.23
N ALA A 70 -11.94 13.43 17.99
CA ALA A 70 -13.13 14.27 18.13
C ALA A 70 -13.39 15.18 16.90
N VAL A 71 -12.34 15.50 16.14
CA VAL A 71 -12.40 16.40 14.98
C VAL A 71 -11.87 15.66 13.76
N ASP A 72 -12.71 15.61 12.72
CA ASP A 72 -12.39 14.99 11.45
C ASP A 72 -11.14 15.61 10.81
N ASN A 73 -10.16 14.77 10.48
CA ASN A 73 -8.97 15.18 9.74
C ASN A 73 -9.15 15.11 8.22
N GLY A 74 -10.35 14.72 7.75
CA GLY A 74 -10.69 14.56 6.33
C GLY A 74 -10.24 13.24 5.71
N ASN A 75 -9.51 12.41 6.46
CA ASN A 75 -9.00 11.12 6.02
C ASN A 75 -9.74 9.93 6.65
N GLU A 76 -10.34 10.08 7.83
CA GLU A 76 -10.99 8.98 8.55
C GLU A 76 -12.05 8.27 7.70
N ASP A 77 -11.95 6.95 7.65
CA ASP A 77 -13.00 6.04 7.15
C ASP A 77 -13.89 5.56 8.30
N ALA A 78 -15.15 5.23 7.99
CA ALA A 78 -16.07 4.64 8.97
C ALA A 78 -15.50 3.32 9.53
N VAL A 79 -15.58 3.12 10.85
CA VAL A 79 -15.01 1.95 11.51
C VAL A 79 -15.88 0.71 11.31
N GLY A 80 -15.42 -0.18 10.44
CA GLY A 80 -16.04 -1.47 10.11
C GLY A 80 -15.81 -1.85 8.65
N ASP A 81 -16.08 -3.09 8.31
CA ASP A 81 -15.87 -3.68 6.97
C ASP A 81 -17.13 -3.69 6.08
N ALA A 82 -18.32 -3.53 6.66
CA ALA A 82 -19.55 -3.56 5.88
C ALA A 82 -19.55 -2.50 4.76
N TYR A 83 -19.87 -2.92 3.54
CA TYR A 83 -19.86 -2.05 2.35
C TYR A 83 -20.80 -0.83 2.47
N ASN A 84 -21.98 -1.01 3.05
CA ASN A 84 -22.97 0.05 3.21
C ASN A 84 -22.81 0.85 4.52
N LEU A 85 -21.77 0.57 5.31
CA LEU A 85 -21.52 1.24 6.57
C LEU A 85 -21.34 2.74 6.38
N THR A 86 -21.92 3.49 7.31
CA THR A 86 -21.76 4.94 7.41
C THR A 86 -21.41 5.34 8.83
N GLN A 87 -20.67 6.42 8.98
CA GLN A 87 -20.39 7.06 10.26
C GLN A 87 -20.55 8.57 10.12
N THR A 88 -21.03 9.24 11.16
CA THR A 88 -21.03 10.71 11.21
C THR A 88 -19.77 11.20 11.90
N VAL A 89 -19.07 12.14 11.30
CA VAL A 89 -17.90 12.81 11.88
C VAL A 89 -18.14 14.32 11.95
N THR A 90 -17.41 14.98 12.85
CA THR A 90 -17.54 16.43 13.10
C THR A 90 -16.33 17.15 12.54
N GLU A 91 -16.55 18.14 11.68
CA GLU A 91 -15.49 18.98 11.12
C GLU A 91 -15.01 20.05 12.12
N SER A 92 -13.87 20.68 11.82
CA SER A 92 -13.28 21.74 12.64
C SER A 92 -14.19 22.97 12.85
N ASN A 93 -15.11 23.23 11.92
CA ASN A 93 -16.11 24.31 12.02
C ASN A 93 -17.37 23.92 12.83
N GLY A 94 -17.40 22.70 13.39
CA GLY A 94 -18.53 22.15 14.14
C GLY A 94 -19.67 21.57 13.29
N SER A 95 -19.59 21.66 11.97
CA SER A 95 -20.53 20.96 11.08
C SER A 95 -20.26 19.46 11.09
N THR A 96 -21.24 18.66 10.65
CA THR A 96 -21.11 17.21 10.58
C THR A 96 -21.22 16.72 9.15
N GLN A 97 -20.55 15.60 8.86
CA GLN A 97 -20.63 14.91 7.58
C GLN A 97 -20.75 13.40 7.76
N VAL A 98 -21.40 12.74 6.80
CA VAL A 98 -21.52 11.28 6.76
C VAL A 98 -20.43 10.70 5.87
N ILE A 99 -19.61 9.83 6.43
CA ILE A 99 -18.50 9.14 5.77
C ILE A 99 -18.82 7.66 5.57
N ARG A 100 -18.08 7.00 4.67
CA ARG A 100 -18.24 5.58 4.32
C ARG A 100 -17.06 4.74 4.83
N SER A 101 -17.21 3.42 4.80
CA SER A 101 -16.13 2.48 5.17
C SER A 101 -15.01 2.45 4.14
N PHE A 102 -13.83 1.98 4.57
CA PHE A 102 -12.72 1.63 3.69
C PHE A 102 -13.19 0.70 2.55
N ASN A 103 -13.97 -0.34 2.91
CA ASN A 103 -14.49 -1.31 1.95
C ASN A 103 -15.40 -0.67 0.90
N PHE A 104 -16.20 0.33 1.26
CA PHE A 104 -16.98 1.09 0.29
C PHE A 104 -16.09 1.74 -0.76
N TYR A 105 -15.09 2.53 -0.32
CA TYR A 105 -14.26 3.30 -1.25
C TYR A 105 -13.44 2.40 -2.18
N ILE A 106 -12.74 1.41 -1.61
CA ILE A 106 -11.88 0.53 -2.40
C ILE A 106 -12.70 -0.37 -3.32
N THR A 107 -13.85 -0.90 -2.87
CA THR A 107 -14.74 -1.72 -3.74
C THR A 107 -15.23 -0.92 -4.95
N ASN A 108 -15.65 0.33 -4.76
CA ASN A 108 -16.13 1.17 -5.86
C ASN A 108 -15.01 1.49 -6.86
N ALA A 109 -13.80 1.78 -6.39
CA ALA A 109 -12.64 1.99 -7.25
C ALA A 109 -12.31 0.72 -8.08
N VAL A 110 -12.27 -0.45 -7.43
CA VAL A 110 -12.02 -1.74 -8.08
C VAL A 110 -13.09 -2.04 -9.14
N GLN A 111 -14.38 -1.90 -8.81
CA GLN A 111 -15.47 -2.17 -9.76
C GLN A 111 -15.41 -1.23 -10.97
N SER A 112 -15.07 0.05 -10.77
CA SER A 112 -14.93 1.02 -11.86
C SER A 112 -13.77 0.68 -12.79
N LEU A 113 -12.67 0.15 -12.25
CA LEU A 113 -11.53 -0.33 -13.04
C LEU A 113 -11.88 -1.61 -13.82
N LEU A 114 -12.55 -2.56 -13.18
CA LEU A 114 -13.05 -3.78 -13.84
C LEU A 114 -13.99 -3.44 -15.00
N ALA A 115 -14.89 -2.47 -14.82
CA ALA A 115 -15.80 -2.01 -15.87
C ALA A 115 -15.07 -1.41 -17.09
N LYS A 116 -13.84 -0.90 -16.91
CA LYS A 116 -12.96 -0.46 -18.00
C LYS A 116 -12.12 -1.58 -18.63
N GLY A 117 -12.27 -2.82 -18.16
CA GLY A 117 -11.45 -3.96 -18.58
C GLY A 117 -10.02 -3.93 -18.02
N ALA A 118 -9.75 -3.10 -17.01
CA ALA A 118 -8.48 -3.11 -16.29
C ALA A 118 -8.41 -4.32 -15.34
N ILE A 119 -7.24 -4.57 -14.76
CA ILE A 119 -6.95 -5.71 -13.89
C ILE A 119 -6.48 -5.17 -12.53
N PRO A 120 -7.39 -4.92 -11.58
CA PRO A 120 -7.03 -4.45 -10.25
C PRO A 120 -6.32 -5.54 -9.43
N ILE A 121 -5.38 -5.09 -8.61
CA ILE A 121 -4.71 -5.87 -7.57
C ILE A 121 -4.87 -5.07 -6.28
N VAL A 122 -5.51 -5.64 -5.28
CA VAL A 122 -5.64 -5.03 -3.97
C VAL A 122 -4.48 -5.49 -3.10
N SER A 123 -3.75 -4.54 -2.53
CA SER A 123 -2.58 -4.77 -1.69
C SER A 123 -2.90 -4.33 -0.26
N SER A 124 -2.50 -5.11 0.74
CA SER A 124 -2.53 -4.63 2.13
C SER A 124 -1.53 -3.49 2.35
N GLN A 125 -1.81 -2.58 3.29
CA GLN A 125 -0.85 -1.55 3.67
C GLN A 125 0.48 -2.17 4.13
N THR A 126 1.58 -1.44 3.99
CA THR A 126 2.86 -1.83 4.59
C THR A 126 2.80 -1.71 6.13
N PRO A 127 3.67 -2.41 6.88
CA PRO A 127 3.83 -2.17 8.29
C PRO A 127 4.57 -0.86 8.59
N ASP A 128 4.31 -0.34 9.78
CA ASP A 128 5.15 0.64 10.45
C ASP A 128 6.38 -0.05 11.05
N ASN A 129 7.39 0.75 11.41
CA ASN A 129 8.54 0.32 12.19
C ASN A 129 8.20 0.16 13.68
N LEU A 130 7.20 -0.65 13.98
CA LEU A 130 6.75 -0.94 15.35
C LEU A 130 7.01 -2.41 15.64
N TRP A 131 7.85 -2.69 16.63
CA TRP A 131 8.28 -4.05 16.96
C TRP A 131 7.59 -4.58 18.22
N SER A 132 7.25 -5.87 18.20
CA SER A 132 6.80 -6.63 19.36
C SER A 132 7.79 -7.77 19.60
N GLY A 133 8.80 -7.51 20.42
CA GLY A 133 9.97 -8.39 20.49
C GLY A 133 10.77 -8.34 19.18
N ASN A 134 11.01 -9.49 18.57
CA ASN A 134 11.81 -9.61 17.33
C ASN A 134 10.95 -9.70 16.05
N VAL A 135 9.66 -9.39 16.14
CA VAL A 135 8.74 -9.36 15.00
C VAL A 135 8.10 -7.99 14.86
N ILE A 136 7.69 -7.65 13.65
CA ILE A 136 6.83 -6.49 13.40
C ILE A 136 5.49 -6.70 14.11
N SER A 137 4.94 -5.62 14.65
CA SER A 137 3.65 -5.58 15.34
C SER A 137 2.54 -6.20 14.47
N PRO A 138 1.43 -6.67 15.07
CA PRO A 138 0.29 -7.14 14.29
C PRO A 138 -0.28 -6.06 13.36
N PRO A 139 -0.89 -6.45 12.23
CA PRO A 139 -1.48 -5.51 11.29
C PRO A 139 -2.67 -4.74 11.86
N SER A 140 -2.90 -3.55 11.31
CA SER A 140 -4.12 -2.78 11.53
C SER A 140 -5.34 -3.51 10.94
N ARG A 141 -6.55 -3.00 11.24
CA ARG A 141 -7.80 -3.49 10.65
C ARG A 141 -7.84 -3.40 9.11
N PHE A 142 -7.02 -2.55 8.49
CA PHE A 142 -7.08 -2.33 7.04
C PHE A 142 -6.45 -3.45 6.22
N VAL A 143 -5.57 -4.27 6.81
CA VAL A 143 -5.02 -5.45 6.16
C VAL A 143 -6.10 -6.50 5.86
N PRO A 144 -6.90 -6.98 6.85
CA PRO A 144 -8.00 -7.89 6.57
C PRO A 144 -9.10 -7.24 5.72
N TYR A 145 -9.34 -5.92 5.84
CA TYR A 145 -10.31 -5.21 4.99
C TYR A 145 -9.91 -5.21 3.52
N ALA A 146 -8.64 -4.94 3.20
CA ALA A 146 -8.11 -5.04 1.84
C ALA A 146 -8.27 -6.46 1.26
N LYS A 147 -8.03 -7.48 2.07
CA LYS A 147 -8.26 -8.89 1.70
C LYS A 147 -9.73 -9.19 1.41
N GLU A 148 -10.64 -8.66 2.23
CA GLU A 148 -12.08 -8.83 2.05
C GLU A 148 -12.57 -8.17 0.76
N VAL A 149 -12.14 -6.93 0.48
CA VAL A 149 -12.47 -6.24 -0.77
C VAL A 149 -12.02 -7.05 -1.99
N ALA A 150 -10.80 -7.60 -1.96
CA ALA A 150 -10.30 -8.44 -3.03
C ALA A 150 -11.19 -9.68 -3.24
N GLY A 151 -11.59 -10.35 -2.15
CA GLY A 151 -12.50 -11.50 -2.18
C GLY A 151 -13.87 -11.15 -2.77
N ASN A 152 -14.49 -10.08 -2.26
CA ASN A 152 -15.82 -9.62 -2.69
C ASN A 152 -15.86 -9.16 -4.16
N THR A 153 -14.72 -8.72 -4.70
CA THR A 153 -14.59 -8.26 -6.10
C THR A 153 -13.96 -9.30 -7.02
N SER A 154 -13.62 -10.49 -6.50
CA SER A 154 -12.89 -11.54 -7.25
C SER A 154 -11.59 -11.04 -7.90
N THR A 155 -10.89 -10.12 -7.23
CA THR A 155 -9.60 -9.59 -7.68
C THR A 155 -8.44 -10.22 -6.92
N VAL A 156 -7.22 -10.01 -7.41
CA VAL A 156 -6.02 -10.51 -6.73
C VAL A 156 -5.80 -9.72 -5.45
N TYR A 157 -5.56 -10.44 -4.35
CA TYR A 157 -5.00 -9.89 -3.13
C TYR A 157 -3.49 -10.17 -3.05
N VAL A 158 -2.69 -9.15 -2.73
CA VAL A 158 -1.28 -9.31 -2.33
C VAL A 158 -1.14 -8.89 -0.88
N ASP A 159 -0.70 -9.81 -0.02
CA ASP A 159 -0.47 -9.53 1.40
C ASP A 159 0.87 -8.82 1.63
N HIS A 160 0.98 -7.59 1.12
CA HIS A 160 2.21 -6.83 1.17
C HIS A 160 2.68 -6.57 2.61
N TYR A 161 1.76 -6.42 3.56
CA TYR A 161 2.07 -6.33 4.99
C TYR A 161 2.95 -7.50 5.45
N ASP A 162 2.49 -8.74 5.24
CA ASP A 162 3.17 -9.95 5.68
C ASP A 162 4.53 -10.15 5.00
N TYR A 163 4.62 -9.87 3.69
CA TYR A 163 5.90 -9.96 2.98
C TYR A 163 6.92 -8.93 3.46
N VAL A 164 6.50 -7.70 3.77
CA VAL A 164 7.39 -6.68 4.33
C VAL A 164 7.80 -7.06 5.75
N ALA A 165 6.86 -7.50 6.58
CA ALA A 165 7.15 -7.92 7.96
C ALA A 165 8.22 -9.02 8.02
N ARG A 166 8.12 -10.02 7.13
CA ARG A 166 9.13 -11.09 7.01
C ARG A 166 10.49 -10.58 6.53
N ALA A 167 10.51 -9.66 5.56
CA ALA A 167 11.75 -9.05 5.08
C ALA A 167 12.43 -8.22 6.18
N PHE A 168 11.65 -7.45 6.95
CA PHE A 168 12.15 -6.68 8.08
C PHE A 168 12.66 -7.58 9.20
N GLN A 169 11.93 -8.64 9.55
CA GLN A 169 12.40 -9.62 10.53
C GLN A 169 13.74 -10.26 10.11
N ALA A 170 13.94 -10.54 8.82
CA ALA A 170 15.19 -11.08 8.29
C ALA A 170 16.38 -10.11 8.39
N LEU A 171 16.10 -8.82 8.24
CA LEU A 171 17.09 -7.75 8.33
C LEU A 171 17.45 -7.39 9.78
N GLY A 172 16.52 -7.64 10.70
CA GLY A 172 16.64 -7.29 12.11
C GLY A 172 16.35 -5.82 12.39
N GLU A 173 15.82 -5.56 13.59
CA GLU A 173 15.35 -4.24 14.03
C GLU A 173 16.39 -3.14 13.86
N SER A 174 17.66 -3.38 14.22
CA SER A 174 18.72 -2.37 14.09
C SER A 174 18.93 -1.92 12.65
N THR A 175 18.85 -2.83 11.68
CA THR A 175 18.97 -2.48 10.26
C THR A 175 17.74 -1.74 9.80
N VAL A 176 16.55 -2.25 10.15
CA VAL A 176 15.28 -1.66 9.75
C VAL A 176 15.11 -0.25 10.32
N ASN A 177 15.57 0.03 11.53
CA ASN A 177 15.57 1.38 12.09
C ASN A 177 16.31 2.41 11.20
N THR A 178 17.35 1.99 10.46
CA THR A 178 18.04 2.89 9.51
C THR A 178 17.20 3.23 8.28
N PHE A 179 16.14 2.48 8.02
CA PHE A 179 15.19 2.75 6.95
C PHE A 179 14.17 3.82 7.32
N TYR A 180 14.11 4.26 8.56
CA TYR A 180 13.08 5.16 9.06
C TYR A 180 13.72 6.45 9.62
N PRO A 181 14.19 7.35 8.74
CA PRO A 181 15.04 8.47 9.14
C PRO A 181 14.32 9.59 9.90
N MET A 182 12.99 9.65 9.81
CA MET A 182 12.18 10.75 10.34
C MET A 182 11.19 10.30 11.42
N ASP A 183 10.50 9.20 11.18
CA ASP A 183 9.46 8.65 12.04
C ASP A 183 9.30 7.14 11.75
N HIS A 184 8.37 6.47 12.44
CA HIS A 184 8.14 5.03 12.29
C HIS A 184 7.38 4.62 11.02
N LEU A 185 7.00 5.55 10.15
CA LEU A 185 6.14 5.28 8.99
C LEU A 185 6.87 5.51 7.67
N HIS A 186 7.63 6.58 7.56
CA HIS A 186 8.25 7.03 6.32
C HIS A 186 9.62 6.40 6.08
N THR A 187 9.68 5.59 5.02
CA THR A 187 10.90 4.88 4.64
C THR A 187 11.88 5.77 3.87
N SER A 188 13.17 5.55 4.07
CA SER A 188 14.26 6.07 3.24
C SER A 188 14.25 5.40 1.86
N PRO A 189 14.99 5.92 0.87
CA PRO A 189 15.18 5.24 -0.42
C PRO A 189 15.56 3.75 -0.33
N ALA A 190 16.46 3.40 0.60
CA ALA A 190 16.87 2.01 0.79
C ALA A 190 15.73 1.15 1.36
N GLY A 191 15.00 1.67 2.35
CA GLY A 191 13.82 1.00 2.91
C GLY A 191 12.70 0.84 1.90
N ALA A 192 12.40 1.90 1.13
CA ALA A 192 11.39 1.88 0.08
C ALA A 192 11.71 0.84 -1.00
N ASN A 193 12.99 0.62 -1.32
CA ASN A 193 13.42 -0.43 -2.21
C ASN A 193 13.16 -1.84 -1.64
N VAL A 194 13.51 -2.08 -0.36
CA VAL A 194 13.22 -3.36 0.32
C VAL A 194 11.72 -3.65 0.37
N VAL A 195 10.90 -2.63 0.60
CA VAL A 195 9.44 -2.75 0.55
C VAL A 195 8.98 -3.11 -0.86
N ALA A 196 9.53 -2.50 -1.91
CA ALA A 196 9.21 -2.87 -3.30
C ALA A 196 9.59 -4.32 -3.63
N GLU A 197 10.74 -4.80 -3.11
CA GLU A 197 11.16 -6.20 -3.24
C GLU A 197 10.15 -7.14 -2.54
N ALA A 198 9.70 -6.78 -1.34
CA ALA A 198 8.67 -7.53 -0.63
C ALA A 198 7.35 -7.61 -1.42
N PHE A 199 6.90 -6.51 -2.06
CA PHE A 199 5.75 -6.54 -2.95
C PHE A 199 5.95 -7.50 -4.14
N VAL A 200 7.11 -7.41 -4.81
CA VAL A 200 7.45 -8.30 -5.94
C VAL A 200 7.44 -9.76 -5.51
N ARG A 201 7.94 -10.06 -4.32
CA ARG A 201 7.90 -11.41 -3.76
C ARG A 201 6.46 -11.87 -3.52
N GLY A 202 5.61 -11.02 -2.93
CA GLY A 202 4.19 -11.29 -2.76
C GLY A 202 3.47 -11.52 -4.09
N LEU A 203 3.81 -10.72 -5.11
CA LEU A 203 3.26 -10.85 -6.45
C LEU A 203 3.64 -12.18 -7.11
N LEU A 204 4.91 -12.60 -7.02
CA LEU A 204 5.39 -13.89 -7.54
C LEU A 204 4.66 -15.08 -6.91
N CYS A 205 4.31 -14.97 -5.62
CA CYS A 205 3.57 -15.98 -4.87
C CYS A 205 2.05 -15.90 -5.05
N SER A 206 1.54 -14.87 -5.71
CA SER A 206 0.10 -14.69 -5.98
C SER A 206 -0.36 -15.46 -7.23
N ASN A 207 -1.68 -15.46 -7.44
CA ASN A 207 -2.32 -15.92 -8.68
C ASN A 207 -2.38 -14.84 -9.78
N SER A 208 -1.79 -13.66 -9.58
CA SER A 208 -1.79 -12.59 -10.59
C SER A 208 -1.03 -12.98 -11.85
N ALA A 209 -1.60 -12.66 -13.01
CA ALA A 209 -0.89 -12.73 -14.29
C ALA A 209 0.22 -11.67 -14.41
N LEU A 210 0.21 -10.61 -13.58
CA LEU A 210 1.25 -9.58 -13.59
C LEU A 210 2.64 -10.17 -13.28
N LYS A 211 2.70 -11.28 -12.55
CA LYS A 211 3.96 -11.98 -12.23
C LYS A 211 4.74 -12.44 -13.47
N ASN A 212 4.06 -12.66 -14.60
CA ASN A 212 4.70 -13.04 -15.86
C ASN A 212 5.56 -11.91 -16.47
N PHE A 213 5.34 -10.67 -16.02
CA PHE A 213 6.10 -9.49 -16.45
C PHE A 213 7.24 -9.16 -15.47
N VAL A 214 7.43 -9.91 -14.39
CA VAL A 214 8.56 -9.72 -13.49
C VAL A 214 9.86 -10.05 -14.23
N ASN A 215 10.81 -9.10 -14.22
CA ASN A 215 12.06 -9.22 -14.95
C ASN A 215 13.09 -10.07 -14.17
N SER A 216 14.32 -10.19 -14.68
CA SER A 216 15.37 -10.99 -14.02
C SER A 216 15.73 -10.48 -12.63
N ALA A 217 15.77 -9.16 -12.42
CA ALA A 217 16.04 -8.57 -11.11
C ALA A 217 14.91 -8.90 -10.12
N GLY A 218 13.65 -8.81 -10.55
CA GLY A 218 12.51 -9.16 -9.71
C GLY A 218 12.43 -10.66 -9.38
N LYS A 219 12.82 -11.53 -10.32
CA LYS A 219 12.93 -12.98 -10.09
C LYS A 219 14.07 -13.34 -9.13
N ALA A 220 15.09 -12.48 -9.04
CA ALA A 220 16.22 -12.65 -8.13
C ALA A 220 15.92 -12.14 -6.70
N VAL A 221 14.77 -11.50 -6.45
CA VAL A 221 14.37 -11.11 -5.10
C VAL A 221 14.33 -12.35 -4.20
N PRO A 222 15.00 -12.31 -3.03
CA PRO A 222 15.14 -13.48 -2.16
C PRO A 222 13.80 -14.15 -1.80
N SER A 223 13.78 -15.49 -1.86
CA SER A 223 12.58 -16.29 -1.58
C SER A 223 12.34 -16.58 -0.10
N THR A 224 13.34 -16.39 0.74
CA THR A 224 13.38 -16.72 2.18
C THR A 224 14.32 -15.76 2.92
N LEU A 225 14.18 -15.69 4.26
CA LEU A 225 14.88 -14.79 5.21
C LEU A 225 16.44 -14.78 5.16
N VAL A 226 17.07 -15.45 4.20
CA VAL A 226 18.53 -15.52 4.10
C VAL A 226 18.93 -14.70 2.88
N LEU A 227 19.64 -13.59 3.11
CA LEU A 227 20.33 -12.73 2.14
C LEU A 227 19.59 -11.49 1.61
N PHE A 228 19.06 -10.63 2.49
CA PHE A 228 19.06 -9.19 2.18
C PHE A 228 20.41 -8.51 2.48
N HIS A 229 21.33 -9.17 3.18
CA HIS A 229 22.63 -8.62 3.56
C HIS A 229 23.61 -8.41 2.38
N LEU A 230 23.39 -9.01 1.20
CA LEU A 230 24.34 -8.93 0.08
C LEU A 230 24.00 -7.87 -0.98
N SER A 231 22.80 -7.27 -0.96
CA SER A 231 22.40 -6.32 -2.02
C SER A 231 22.76 -4.86 -1.72
N LEU A 232 23.22 -4.54 -0.50
CA LEU A 232 23.60 -3.18 -0.10
C LEU A 232 25.05 -2.78 -0.45
N LYS A 233 25.69 -3.42 -1.45
CA LYS A 233 26.98 -2.90 -1.92
C LYS A 233 26.76 -1.54 -2.60
N PRO A 234 27.46 -0.47 -2.16
CA PRO A 234 27.40 0.80 -2.86
C PRO A 234 27.97 0.59 -4.26
N ARG A 235 27.22 1.01 -5.28
CA ARG A 235 27.79 1.19 -6.62
C ARG A 235 28.74 2.39 -6.52
N GLY A 236 30.02 2.10 -6.32
CA GLY A 236 31.11 3.03 -6.63
C GLY A 236 31.37 3.07 -8.13
#